data_AF-T0XYJ9-F1
#
_entry.id   AF-T0XYJ9-F1
#
_cell.length_a   1.000
_cell.length_b   1.000
_cell.length_c   1.000
_cell.angle_alpha   90.00
_cell.angle_beta   90.00
_cell.angle_gamma   90.00
#
_symmetry.space_group_name_H-M   'P 1'
#
loop_
_entity.id
_entity.type
_entity.pdbx_description
1 polymer ?
#
loop_
_entity_poly.entity_id
_entity_poly.type
_entity_poly.pdbx_seq_one_letter_code
_entity_poly.pdbx_strand_id
1 'polypeptide(L)'
;MIRPRTRTKPQRTVITIHNMAFQGVYPLDQWHWTGLPPSYNTLDGPEYHGRLYLLKGGIQFSDVVITVSPGYREEVLTEPGGFGMSGALRHRQDR
;
A
#
# COMPACT_ATOMS: atom_id res chain seq x y z
N MET A 1 15.35 32.38 10.89
CA MET A 1 16.24 31.63 9.97
C MET A 1 16.00 30.13 10.21
N ILE A 2 15.20 29.47 9.37
CA ILE A 2 14.92 28.03 9.48
C ILE A 2 16.09 27.29 8.82
N ARG A 3 16.82 26.49 9.60
CA ARG A 3 17.91 25.65 9.06
C ARG A 3 17.34 24.66 8.03
N PRO A 4 17.99 24.46 6.87
CA PRO A 4 17.61 23.39 5.96
C PRO A 4 17.84 22.06 6.69
N ARG A 5 16.81 21.21 6.77
CA ARG A 5 17.00 19.81 7.21
C ARG A 5 18.00 19.17 6.25
N THR A 6 19.18 18.85 6.76
CA THR A 6 20.14 17.96 6.11
C THR A 6 19.42 16.74 5.57
N ARG A 7 19.69 16.36 4.32
CA ARG A 7 19.11 15.19 3.64
C ARG A 7 19.50 13.91 4.37
N THR A 8 18.73 13.57 5.40
CA THR A 8 18.82 12.30 6.12
C THR A 8 18.48 11.18 5.15
N LYS A 9 19.16 10.03 5.26
CA LYS A 9 18.77 8.79 4.57
C LYS A 9 17.25 8.60 4.75
N PRO A 10 16.49 8.23 3.70
CA PRO A 10 15.04 8.06 3.84
C PRO A 10 14.75 7.07 4.97
N GLN A 11 13.79 7.42 5.82
CA GLN A 11 13.34 6.54 6.89
C GLN A 11 12.75 5.29 6.27
N ARG A 12 13.13 4.12 6.79
CA ARG A 12 12.52 2.86 6.38
C ARG A 12 11.15 2.71 7.03
N THR A 13 10.25 2.05 6.32
CA THR A 13 8.85 1.87 6.66
C THR A 13 8.45 0.40 6.58
N VAL A 14 7.61 -0.02 7.51
CA VAL A 14 7.03 -1.36 7.55
C VAL A 14 5.52 -1.21 7.68
N ILE A 15 4.77 -1.93 6.85
CA ILE A 15 3.33 -2.09 7.02
C ILE A 15 3.01 -3.50 7.49
N THR A 16 2.24 -3.59 8.57
CA THR A 16 1.70 -4.86 9.08
C THR A 16 0.25 -5.00 8.65
N ILE A 17 -0.06 -6.07 7.93
CA ILE A 17 -1.41 -6.37 7.48
C ILE A 17 -2.07 -7.31 8.50
N HIS A 18 -3.03 -6.76 9.23
CA HIS A 18 -3.86 -7.49 10.18
C HIS A 18 -5.13 -8.07 9.54
N ASN A 19 -5.61 -7.43 8.47
CA ASN A 19 -6.86 -7.79 7.82
C ASN A 19 -6.88 -7.26 6.38
N MET A 20 -7.16 -8.13 5.41
CA MET A 20 -7.21 -7.83 3.98
C MET A 20 -8.59 -7.39 3.47
N ALA A 21 -9.66 -7.66 4.22
CA ALA A 21 -11.01 -7.29 3.84
C ALA A 21 -11.24 -5.77 3.93
N PHE A 22 -10.52 -5.08 4.83
CA PHE A 22 -10.64 -3.63 5.04
C PHE A 22 -9.51 -2.87 4.35
N GLN A 23 -9.69 -2.57 3.07
CA GLN A 23 -8.63 -2.00 2.22
C GLN A 23 -8.61 -0.47 2.15
N GLY A 24 -9.62 0.19 2.75
CA GLY A 24 -9.82 1.64 2.63
C GLY A 24 -10.09 2.04 1.18
N VAL A 25 -11.23 1.62 0.64
CA VAL A 25 -11.60 1.81 -0.77
C VAL A 25 -12.48 3.04 -0.95
N TYR A 26 -12.05 3.99 -1.77
CA TYR A 26 -12.76 5.24 -2.03
C TYR A 26 -12.91 5.51 -3.55
N PRO A 27 -13.91 6.28 -3.97
CA PRO A 27 -13.95 6.86 -5.31
C PRO A 27 -12.68 7.65 -5.64
N LEU A 28 -12.19 7.56 -6.89
CA LEU A 28 -10.92 8.19 -7.27
C LEU A 28 -10.98 9.73 -7.29
N ASP A 29 -12.16 10.30 -7.52
CA ASP A 29 -12.41 11.75 -7.46
C ASP A 29 -12.16 12.33 -6.06
N GLN A 30 -12.17 11.50 -5.02
CA GLN A 30 -11.81 11.85 -3.64
C GLN A 30 -10.30 11.92 -3.39
N TRP A 31 -9.45 11.68 -4.40
CA TRP A 31 -7.98 11.77 -4.28
C TRP A 31 -7.52 13.05 -3.57
N HIS A 32 -8.14 14.18 -3.88
CA HIS A 32 -7.77 15.49 -3.35
C HIS A 32 -7.80 15.55 -1.80
N TRP A 33 -8.64 14.74 -1.14
CA TRP A 33 -8.70 14.67 0.32
C TRP A 33 -7.44 14.11 0.97
N THR A 34 -6.61 13.36 0.22
CA THR A 34 -5.35 12.81 0.73
C THR A 34 -4.28 13.89 0.95
N GLY A 35 -4.40 15.05 0.29
CA GLY A 35 -3.36 16.07 0.24
C GLY A 35 -2.09 15.64 -0.51
N LEU A 36 -2.11 14.50 -1.22
CA LEU A 36 -0.96 13.97 -1.94
C LEU A 36 -0.87 14.50 -3.38
N PRO A 37 0.34 14.66 -3.94
CA PRO A 37 0.51 15.03 -5.34
C PRO A 37 -0.16 14.04 -6.32
N PRO A 38 -0.79 14.51 -7.40
CA PRO A 38 -1.45 13.63 -8.39
C PRO A 38 -0.52 12.57 -9.01
N SER A 39 0.80 12.80 -9.00
CA SER A 39 1.79 11.84 -9.50
C SER A 39 1.82 10.51 -8.72
N TYR A 40 1.26 10.48 -7.51
CA TYR A 40 1.09 9.25 -6.74
C TYR A 40 -0.20 8.50 -7.09
N ASN A 41 -1.13 9.12 -7.82
CA ASN A 41 -2.40 8.51 -8.21
C ASN A 41 -2.24 7.66 -9.46
N THR A 42 -1.55 6.53 -9.33
CA THR A 42 -1.20 5.65 -10.45
C THR A 42 -1.49 4.19 -10.12
N LEU A 43 -1.51 3.33 -11.15
CA LEU A 43 -1.60 1.88 -11.00
C LEU A 43 -0.44 1.28 -10.19
N ASP A 44 0.74 1.90 -10.21
CA ASP A 44 1.87 1.51 -9.35
C ASP A 44 1.73 2.06 -7.92
N GLY A 45 0.85 3.02 -7.71
CA GLY A 45 0.47 3.59 -6.43
C GLY A 45 -0.79 2.94 -5.85
N PRO A 46 -1.71 3.72 -5.26
CA PRO A 46 -2.91 3.19 -4.61
C PRO A 46 -4.11 3.07 -5.56
N GLU A 47 -4.03 3.54 -6.81
CA GLU A 47 -5.14 3.43 -7.76
C GLU A 47 -5.28 2.01 -8.28
N TYR A 48 -6.51 1.51 -8.34
CA TYR A 48 -6.83 0.24 -8.96
C TYR A 48 -8.28 0.23 -9.44
N HIS A 49 -8.50 -0.15 -10.71
CA HIS A 49 -9.83 -0.18 -11.36
C HIS A 49 -10.67 1.09 -11.12
N GLY A 50 -10.05 2.27 -11.22
CA GLY A 50 -10.74 3.56 -11.08
C GLY A 50 -11.16 3.88 -9.66
N ARG A 51 -10.55 3.24 -8.66
CA ARG A 51 -10.79 3.49 -7.22
C ARG A 51 -9.47 3.66 -6.48
N LEU A 52 -9.53 4.38 -5.37
CA LEU A 52 -8.42 4.58 -4.45
C LEU A 52 -8.40 3.47 -3.40
N TYR A 53 -7.32 2.71 -3.30
CA TYR A 53 -7.09 1.68 -2.28
C TYR A 53 -5.96 2.08 -1.35
N LEU A 54 -6.28 2.55 -0.15
CA LEU A 54 -5.27 3.02 0.81
C LEU A 54 -4.30 1.90 1.22
N LEU A 55 -4.81 0.68 1.45
CA LEU A 55 -3.97 -0.46 1.79
C LEU A 55 -3.00 -0.82 0.65
N LYS A 56 -3.45 -0.73 -0.61
CA LYS A 56 -2.58 -0.93 -1.79
C LYS A 56 -1.46 0.10 -1.82
N GLY A 57 -1.75 1.36 -1.51
CA GLY A 57 -0.73 2.40 -1.35
C GLY A 57 0.32 2.01 -0.29
N GLY A 58 -0.15 1.59 0.89
CA GLY A 58 0.73 1.10 1.95
C GLY A 58 1.59 -0.09 1.50
N ILE A 59 1.00 -1.06 0.79
CA ILE A 59 1.71 -2.20 0.23
C ILE A 59 2.79 -1.74 -0.76
N GLN A 60 2.47 -0.84 -1.69
CA GLN A 60 3.40 -0.43 -2.75
C GLN A 60 4.56 0.44 -2.24
N PHE A 61 4.29 1.36 -1.30
CA PHE A 61 5.28 2.35 -0.86
C PHE A 61 6.08 1.97 0.39
N SER A 62 5.68 0.94 1.13
CA SER A 62 6.47 0.47 2.28
C SER A 62 7.80 -0.16 1.84
N ASP A 63 8.83 -0.16 2.69
CA ASP A 63 10.02 -0.96 2.41
C ASP A 63 9.73 -2.46 2.65
N VAL A 64 8.99 -2.76 3.71
CA VAL A 64 8.64 -4.15 4.10
C VAL A 64 7.14 -4.28 4.32
N VAL A 65 6.58 -5.41 3.86
CA VAL A 65 5.20 -5.82 4.12
C VAL A 65 5.25 -7.09 4.95
N ILE A 66 4.59 -7.09 6.12
CA ILE A 66 4.44 -8.27 6.96
C ILE A 66 2.97 -8.52 7.26
N THR A 67 2.66 -9.76 7.63
CA THR A 67 1.35 -10.18 8.13
C THR A 67 1.45 -10.55 9.61
N VAL A 68 0.30 -10.64 10.28
CA VAL A 68 0.22 -11.03 11.68
C VAL A 68 0.65 -12.47 11.97
N SER A 69 0.70 -13.34 10.96
CA SER A 69 1.19 -14.71 11.10
C SER A 69 1.66 -15.30 9.77
N PRO A 70 2.49 -16.36 9.80
CA PRO A 70 2.86 -17.11 8.61
C PRO A 70 1.65 -17.73 7.89
N GLY A 71 0.70 -18.32 8.62
CA GLY A 71 -0.52 -18.85 8.01
C GLY A 71 -1.35 -17.78 7.32
N TYR A 72 -1.44 -16.58 7.93
CA TYR A 72 -2.16 -15.47 7.30
C TYR A 72 -1.43 -14.95 6.05
N ARG A 73 -0.10 -15.03 6.01
CA ARG A 73 0.68 -14.72 4.80
C ARG A 73 0.27 -15.62 3.64
N GLU A 74 0.17 -16.93 3.87
CA GLU A 74 -0.21 -17.89 2.84
C GLU A 74 -1.63 -17.63 2.35
N GLU A 75 -2.56 -17.36 3.26
CA GLU A 75 -3.96 -17.03 2.94
C GLU A 75 -4.06 -15.82 2.01
N VAL A 76 -3.44 -14.69 2.35
CA VAL A 76 -3.59 -13.44 1.59
C VAL A 76 -2.86 -13.46 0.24
N LEU A 77 -1.97 -14.43 0.02
CA LEU A 77 -1.29 -14.63 -1.26
C LEU A 77 -2.14 -15.42 -2.26
N THR A 78 -3.33 -15.89 -1.88
CA THR A 78 -4.26 -16.65 -2.71
C THR A 78 -5.63 -16.01 -2.74
N GLU A 79 -6.40 -16.23 -3.82
CA GLU A 79 -7.81 -15.85 -3.83
C GLU A 79 -8.67 -16.98 -3.24
N PRO A 80 -9.73 -16.66 -2.49
CA PRO A 80 -10.28 -15.32 -2.23
C PRO A 80 -9.63 -14.58 -1.05
N GLY A 81 -8.67 -15.20 -0.35
CA GLY A 81 -8.07 -14.68 0.90
C GLY A 81 -7.35 -13.33 0.78
N GLY A 82 -6.83 -13.00 -0.40
CA GLY A 82 -6.24 -11.69 -0.68
C GLY A 82 -7.26 -10.61 -1.05
N PHE A 83 -8.55 -10.92 -1.14
CA PHE A 83 -9.61 -9.97 -1.48
C PHE A 83 -9.27 -9.12 -2.73
N GLY A 84 -8.78 -9.78 -3.79
CA GLY A 84 -8.35 -9.11 -5.02
C GLY A 84 -6.98 -8.43 -4.97
N MET A 85 -6.27 -8.45 -3.84
CA MET A 85 -4.93 -7.90 -3.67
C MET A 85 -3.81 -8.95 -3.74
N SER A 86 -4.14 -10.25 -3.90
CA SER A 86 -3.13 -11.31 -3.91
C SER A 86 -2.05 -11.09 -4.97
N GLY A 87 -2.43 -10.55 -6.14
CA GLY A 87 -1.48 -10.20 -7.21
C GLY A 87 -0.48 -9.11 -6.81
N ALA A 88 -0.95 -8.06 -6.11
CA ALA A 88 -0.08 -6.98 -5.64
C ALA A 88 0.92 -7.47 -4.58
N LEU A 89 0.49 -8.38 -3.70
CA LEU A 89 1.34 -8.98 -2.68
C LEU A 89 2.38 -9.91 -3.27
N ARG A 90 2.01 -10.75 -4.25
CA ARG A 90 2.97 -11.62 -4.95
C ARG A 90 4.03 -10.81 -5.70
N HIS A 91 3.62 -9.76 -6.43
CA HIS A 91 4.56 -8.86 -7.10
C HIS A 91 5.56 -8.20 -6.13
N ARG A 92 5.18 -8.02 -4.86
CA ARG A 92 6.07 -7.49 -3.81
C ARG A 92 7.02 -8.53 -3.23
N GLN A 93 6.76 -9.84 -3.38
CA GLN A 93 7.70 -10.88 -2.98
C GLN A 93 8.90 -10.97 -3.94
N ASP A 94 8.71 -10.57 -5.20
CA ASP A 94 9.72 -10.66 -6.25
C ASP A 94 10.67 -9.45 -6.30
N ARG A 95 10.49 -8.48 -5.39
CA ARG A 95 11.30 -7.25 -5.24
C ARG A 95 12.20 -7.34 -4.02
#